data_AF-A0A3D6DW88-F1
#
_entry.id   AF-A0A3D6DW88-F1
#
_cell.length_a   1.000
_cell.length_b   1.000
_cell.length_c   1.000
_cell.angle_alpha   90.00
_cell.angle_beta   90.00
_cell.angle_gamma   90.00
#
_symmetry.space_group_name_H-M   'P 1'
#
loop_
_entity.id
_entity.type
_entity.pdbx_description
1 polymer ?
#
loop_
_entity_poly.entity_id
_entity_poly.type
_entity_poly.pdbx_seq_one_letter_code
_entity_poly.pdbx_strand_id
1 'polypeptide(L)'
;HLGKPFSLPAFFALLARWLPVQGDAPAVAAPPAAGAADAGGNELAAISGLDTAAALQRFAGNRARYRHWLREFVGESAGFTATIDTLLAGGASESARQAVHAFKGRVGTLGMRELQALAAALEQALRAGKANSPAGHALRRQLAQSIEAMCAGIQAALAQSPPRQATSRASGPPPGARPAGPMPASVTALLRLLQDADGGSATAIASCLAELPDSDWEPLLQAARAQVQKFDFEAARQLLAGREKVE
;
A
#
# COMPACT_ATOMS: atom_id res chain seq x y z
N HIS A 1 -10.33 16.34 34.79
CA HIS A 1 -9.25 15.56 35.42
C HIS A 1 -9.52 14.08 35.26
N LEU A 2 -8.76 13.41 34.39
CA LEU A 2 -8.66 11.96 34.20
C LEU A 2 -7.21 11.77 33.70
N GLY A 3 -6.28 11.09 34.36
CA GLY A 3 -6.42 9.88 35.18
C GLY A 3 -5.72 8.76 34.42
N LYS A 4 -4.40 8.64 34.59
CA LYS A 4 -3.64 7.46 34.13
C LYS A 4 -4.18 6.20 34.84
N PRO A 5 -4.05 5.01 34.23
CA PRO A 5 -3.25 4.71 33.04
C PRO A 5 -4.13 4.46 31.81
N PHE A 6 -3.72 5.01 30.67
CA PHE A 6 -4.32 4.66 29.38
C PHE A 6 -3.90 3.22 29.05
N SER A 7 -4.86 2.30 28.96
CA SER A 7 -4.59 0.92 28.55
C SER A 7 -4.66 0.84 27.02
N LEU A 8 -3.57 0.40 26.38
CA LEU A 8 -3.53 0.15 24.94
C LEU A 8 -4.68 -0.72 24.42
N PRO A 9 -5.20 -1.72 25.18
CA PRO A 9 -6.35 -2.52 24.73
C PRO A 9 -7.61 -1.69 24.47
N ALA A 10 -7.88 -0.64 25.27
CA ALA A 10 -9.07 0.20 25.11
C ALA A 10 -8.99 1.12 23.86
N PHE A 11 -7.78 1.50 23.46
CA PHE A 11 -7.54 2.30 22.25
C PHE A 11 -7.76 1.48 20.98
N PHE A 12 -7.29 0.23 20.94
CA PHE A 12 -7.53 -0.67 19.81
C PHE A 12 -9.00 -1.09 19.70
N ALA A 13 -9.71 -1.26 20.82
CA ALA A 13 -11.16 -1.51 20.81
C ALA A 13 -11.96 -0.33 20.23
N LEU A 14 -11.48 0.91 20.41
CA LEU A 14 -12.14 2.10 19.85
C LEU A 14 -11.94 2.19 18.32
N LEU A 15 -10.77 1.78 17.83
CA LEU A 15 -10.44 1.70 16.40
C LEU A 15 -11.17 0.56 15.68
N ALA A 16 -11.35 -0.58 16.34
CA ALA A 16 -12.10 -1.72 15.82
C ALA A 16 -13.60 -1.44 15.61
N ARG A 17 -14.15 -0.38 16.22
CA ARG A 17 -15.57 0.00 16.07
C ARG A 17 -15.84 0.84 14.81
N TRP A 18 -14.82 1.42 14.19
CA TRP A 18 -14.95 2.33 13.04
C TRP A 18 -14.22 1.83 11.78
N LEU A 19 -13.47 0.74 11.89
CA LEU A 19 -13.07 -0.09 10.74
C LEU A 19 -13.89 -1.38 10.77
N PRO A 20 -14.55 -1.79 9.68
CA PRO A 20 -15.06 -3.15 9.57
C PRO A 20 -13.85 -4.10 9.46
N VAL A 21 -13.50 -4.77 10.56
CA VAL A 21 -12.48 -5.83 10.58
C VAL A 21 -13.19 -7.19 10.67
N GLN A 22 -13.13 -7.94 9.58
CA GLN A 22 -13.03 -9.40 9.57
C GLN A 22 -11.55 -9.68 9.23
N GLY A 23 -10.74 -10.51 9.87
CA GLY A 23 -10.81 -11.35 11.06
C GLY A 23 -9.37 -11.84 11.30
N ASP A 24 -9.10 -12.22 12.55
CA ASP A 24 -7.93 -12.94 13.09
C ASP A 24 -6.49 -12.54 12.68
N ALA A 25 -5.77 -12.05 13.68
CA ALA A 25 -4.32 -12.01 13.68
C ALA A 25 -3.74 -13.42 13.81
N PRO A 26 -2.76 -13.83 12.96
CA PRO A 26 -1.84 -14.89 13.30
C PRO A 26 -0.51 -14.34 13.80
N ALA A 27 0.04 -15.09 14.74
CA ALA A 27 1.33 -14.88 15.38
C ALA A 27 2.50 -14.79 14.39
N VAL A 28 3.52 -14.07 14.83
CA VAL A 28 4.83 -13.89 14.19
C VAL A 28 5.46 -15.26 13.90
N ALA A 29 5.34 -15.71 12.65
CA ALA A 29 6.17 -16.76 12.08
C ALA A 29 7.01 -16.14 10.95
N ALA A 30 8.33 -16.15 11.12
CA ALA A 30 9.25 -15.79 10.05
C ALA A 30 9.18 -16.85 8.93
N PRO A 31 8.98 -16.47 7.65
CA PRO A 31 9.20 -17.36 6.52
C PRO A 31 10.53 -17.06 5.80
N PRO A 32 11.04 -18.02 5.00
CA PRO A 32 12.43 -18.10 4.60
C PRO A 32 12.77 -17.11 3.49
N ALA A 33 14.07 -16.78 3.41
CA ALA A 33 14.65 -16.04 2.31
C ALA A 33 14.41 -16.76 0.98
N ALA A 34 13.65 -16.13 0.09
CA ALA A 34 13.63 -16.48 -1.33
C ALA A 34 13.79 -15.18 -2.11
N GLY A 35 15.02 -14.99 -2.62
CA GLY A 35 15.38 -13.86 -3.45
C GLY A 35 14.70 -13.92 -4.81
N ALA A 36 14.21 -12.78 -5.26
CA ALA A 36 14.12 -12.43 -6.67
C ALA A 36 14.47 -10.95 -6.76
N ALA A 37 15.74 -10.66 -7.04
CA ALA A 37 16.16 -9.35 -7.49
C ALA A 37 15.51 -9.12 -8.85
N ASP A 38 14.38 -8.43 -8.86
CA ASP A 38 13.68 -8.07 -10.08
C ASP A 38 14.51 -7.01 -10.83
N ALA A 39 15.16 -7.43 -11.91
CA ALA A 39 15.87 -6.59 -12.87
C ALA A 39 14.88 -5.84 -13.77
N GLY A 40 13.81 -5.29 -13.17
CA GLY A 40 12.99 -4.22 -13.74
C GLY A 40 13.61 -2.88 -13.37
N GLY A 41 13.77 -2.01 -14.37
CA GLY A 41 14.53 -0.77 -14.33
C GLY A 41 14.23 0.17 -13.15
N ASN A 42 15.16 1.09 -12.97
CA ASN A 42 15.31 2.04 -11.86
C ASN A 42 14.21 3.13 -11.79
N GLU A 43 12.95 2.79 -12.08
CA GLU A 43 11.82 3.72 -12.24
C GLU A 43 11.53 4.51 -10.95
N LEU A 44 11.68 3.88 -9.79
CA LEU A 44 11.42 4.49 -8.48
C LEU A 44 12.65 5.20 -7.86
N ALA A 45 13.84 5.04 -8.43
CA ALA A 45 15.03 5.72 -7.92
C ALA A 45 15.24 7.11 -8.53
N ALA A 46 14.45 7.46 -9.56
CA ALA A 46 14.47 8.77 -10.19
C ALA A 46 13.64 9.83 -9.44
N ILE A 47 12.91 9.46 -8.37
CA ILE A 47 12.10 10.41 -7.59
C ILE A 47 13.04 11.17 -6.63
N SER A 48 13.32 12.44 -6.95
CA SER A 48 14.10 13.33 -6.09
C SER A 48 13.47 13.42 -4.68
N GLY A 49 14.29 13.24 -3.64
CA GLY A 49 13.85 13.30 -2.24
C GLY A 49 13.31 12.00 -1.66
N LEU A 50 13.23 10.92 -2.46
CA LEU A 50 12.79 9.59 -2.02
C LEU A 50 13.99 8.65 -1.86
N ASP A 51 14.26 8.20 -0.64
CA ASP A 51 15.19 7.09 -0.42
C ASP A 51 14.50 5.75 -0.62
N THR A 52 14.35 5.39 -1.88
CA THR A 52 13.76 4.11 -2.31
C THR A 52 14.55 2.92 -1.81
N ALA A 53 15.88 3.00 -1.67
CA ALA A 53 16.69 1.88 -1.22
C ALA A 53 16.43 1.56 0.26
N ALA A 54 16.47 2.57 1.13
CA ALA A 54 16.17 2.39 2.55
C ALA A 54 14.69 2.07 2.79
N ALA A 55 13.77 2.65 2.02
CA ALA A 55 12.36 2.30 2.11
C ALA A 55 12.14 0.83 1.73
N LEU A 56 12.70 0.36 0.61
CA LEU A 56 12.55 -1.03 0.17
C LEU A 56 13.10 -2.04 1.18
N GLN A 57 14.15 -1.73 1.92
CA GLN A 57 14.61 -2.60 3.02
C GLN A 57 13.54 -2.80 4.09
N ARG A 58 12.78 -1.75 4.44
CA ARG A 58 11.65 -1.85 5.39
C ARG A 58 10.48 -2.63 4.81
N PHE A 59 10.33 -2.61 3.49
CA PHE A 59 9.36 -3.43 2.76
C PHE A 59 9.93 -4.81 2.36
N ALA A 60 11.03 -5.27 2.96
CA ALA A 60 11.66 -6.57 2.67
C ALA A 60 11.98 -6.79 1.18
N GLY A 61 12.39 -5.73 0.47
CA GLY A 61 12.66 -5.74 -0.97
C GLY A 61 11.40 -5.72 -1.85
N ASN A 62 10.20 -5.71 -1.26
CA ASN A 62 8.94 -5.83 -1.98
C ASN A 62 8.53 -4.51 -2.64
N ARG A 63 8.91 -4.36 -3.91
CA ARG A 63 8.61 -3.18 -4.73
C ARG A 63 7.11 -2.98 -4.97
N ALA A 64 6.34 -4.06 -5.14
CA ALA A 64 4.92 -3.95 -5.42
C ALA A 64 4.13 -3.40 -4.22
N ARG A 65 4.44 -3.90 -3.01
CA ARG A 65 3.92 -3.37 -1.75
C ARG A 65 4.33 -1.91 -1.55
N TYR A 66 5.57 -1.57 -1.84
CA TYR A 66 6.04 -0.19 -1.76
C TYR A 66 5.26 0.75 -2.71
N ARG A 67 5.03 0.36 -3.97
CA ARG A 67 4.19 1.14 -4.91
C ARG A 67 2.75 1.34 -4.41
N HIS A 68 2.15 0.32 -3.80
CA HIS A 68 0.81 0.43 -3.22
C HIS A 68 0.78 1.54 -2.16
N TRP A 69 1.73 1.52 -1.22
CA TRP A 69 1.82 2.57 -0.20
C TRP A 69 2.15 3.96 -0.75
N LEU A 70 2.90 4.05 -1.85
CA LEU A 70 3.12 5.32 -2.56
C LEU A 70 1.82 5.86 -3.19
N ARG A 71 0.95 4.98 -3.71
CA ARG A 71 -0.38 5.37 -4.21
C ARG A 71 -1.30 5.85 -3.09
N GLU A 72 -1.35 5.11 -1.98
CA GLU A 72 -2.11 5.54 -0.79
C GLU A 72 -1.66 6.90 -0.29
N PHE A 73 -0.34 7.13 -0.23
CA PHE A 73 0.21 8.44 0.13
C PHE A 73 -0.31 9.56 -0.78
N VAL A 74 -0.36 9.36 -2.10
CA VAL A 74 -0.88 10.35 -3.05
C VAL A 74 -2.37 10.66 -2.79
N GLY A 75 -3.18 9.64 -2.50
CA GLY A 75 -4.60 9.82 -2.20
C GLY A 75 -4.85 10.52 -0.86
N GLU A 76 -4.13 10.13 0.19
CA GLU A 76 -4.36 10.61 1.55
C GLU A 76 -3.66 11.95 1.86
N SER A 77 -2.61 12.33 1.12
CA SER A 77 -1.86 13.57 1.40
C SER A 77 -2.55 14.81 0.83
N ALA A 78 -3.53 14.63 -0.07
CA ALA A 78 -4.37 15.70 -0.58
C ALA A 78 -5.11 16.38 0.58
N GLY A 79 -4.87 17.68 0.77
CA GLY A 79 -5.53 18.45 1.82
C GLY A 79 -4.98 18.27 3.24
N PHE A 80 -3.85 17.56 3.41
CA PHE A 80 -3.20 17.44 4.73
C PHE A 80 -2.89 18.81 5.35
N THR A 81 -2.31 19.72 4.59
CA THR A 81 -1.97 21.08 5.07
C THR A 81 -3.21 21.92 5.38
N ALA A 82 -4.27 21.81 4.56
CA ALA A 82 -5.56 22.46 4.83
C ALA A 82 -6.21 21.96 6.13
N THR A 83 -6.05 20.67 6.45
CA THR A 83 -6.49 20.09 7.73
C THR A 83 -5.73 20.73 8.89
N ILE A 84 -4.41 20.90 8.78
CA ILE A 84 -3.61 21.57 9.80
C ILE A 84 -4.03 23.03 9.99
N ASP A 85 -4.25 23.77 8.91
CA ASP A 85 -4.71 25.16 8.99
C ASP A 85 -6.08 25.27 9.67
N THR A 86 -7.00 24.37 9.36
CA THR A 86 -8.33 24.30 9.99
C THR A 86 -8.23 24.03 11.50
N LEU A 87 -7.40 23.06 11.89
CA LEU A 87 -7.18 22.74 13.31
C LEU A 87 -6.55 23.91 14.07
N LEU A 88 -5.60 24.62 13.45
CA LEU A 88 -4.98 25.79 14.03
C LEU A 88 -5.95 26.97 14.18
N ALA A 89 -6.78 27.22 13.16
CA ALA A 89 -7.82 28.27 13.21
C ALA A 89 -8.87 27.98 14.29
N GLY A 90 -9.22 26.70 14.49
CA GLY A 90 -10.12 26.25 15.56
C GLY A 90 -9.47 26.16 16.95
N GLY A 91 -8.21 26.57 17.13
CA GLY A 91 -7.50 26.49 18.41
C GLY A 91 -7.10 25.07 18.84
N ALA A 92 -7.32 24.06 17.99
CA ALA A 92 -7.02 22.65 18.24
C ALA A 92 -5.54 22.31 17.99
N SER A 93 -4.63 23.05 18.61
CA SER A 93 -3.17 22.92 18.40
C SER A 93 -2.63 21.52 18.71
N GLU A 94 -3.19 20.87 19.74
CA GLU A 94 -2.77 19.51 20.12
C GLU A 94 -3.20 18.46 19.08
N SER A 95 -4.41 18.60 18.51
CA SER A 95 -4.86 17.75 17.41
C SER A 95 -4.02 17.98 16.15
N ALA A 96 -3.66 19.23 15.83
CA ALA A 96 -2.75 19.55 14.73
C ALA A 96 -1.37 18.88 14.95
N ARG A 97 -0.85 18.91 16.17
CA ARG A 97 0.41 18.26 16.53
C ARG A 97 0.35 16.75 16.34
N GLN A 98 -0.74 16.10 16.73
CA GLN A 98 -0.91 14.65 16.55
C GLN A 98 -1.02 14.27 15.07
N ALA A 99 -1.74 15.06 14.27
CA ALA A 99 -1.82 14.85 12.82
C ALA A 99 -0.44 14.97 12.15
N VAL A 100 0.34 16.01 12.50
CA VAL A 100 1.73 16.17 12.01
C VAL A 100 2.64 15.04 12.47
N HIS A 101 2.48 14.55 13.70
CA HIS A 101 3.25 13.42 14.22
C HIS A 101 2.98 12.13 13.42
N ALA A 102 1.71 11.83 13.15
CA ALA A 102 1.32 10.66 12.35
C ALA A 102 1.85 10.79 10.91
N PHE A 103 1.69 11.96 10.30
CA PHE A 103 2.20 12.23 8.95
C PHE A 103 3.72 12.05 8.88
N LYS A 104 4.48 12.61 9.84
CA LYS A 104 5.94 12.43 9.97
C LYS A 104 6.34 10.96 10.00
N GLY A 105 5.60 10.14 10.75
CA GLY A 105 5.84 8.69 10.81
C GLY A 105 5.65 8.03 9.44
N ARG A 106 4.54 8.34 8.77
CA ARG A 106 4.21 7.81 7.44
C ARG A 106 5.28 8.15 6.40
N VAL A 107 5.64 9.43 6.26
CA VAL A 107 6.66 9.86 5.28
C VAL A 107 8.05 9.31 5.62
N GLY A 108 8.35 9.11 6.91
CA GLY A 108 9.59 8.45 7.36
C GLY A 108 9.67 6.99 6.94
N THR A 109 8.58 6.23 7.09
CA THR A 109 8.51 4.83 6.63
C THR A 109 8.72 4.71 5.13
N LEU A 110 8.13 5.64 4.36
CA LEU A 110 8.24 5.69 2.90
C LEU A 110 9.57 6.26 2.39
N GLY A 111 10.47 6.71 3.28
CA GLY A 111 11.78 7.22 2.88
C GLY A 111 11.75 8.62 2.27
N MET A 112 10.68 9.39 2.48
CA MET A 112 10.54 10.78 2.00
C MET A 112 11.23 11.74 2.99
N ARG A 113 12.56 11.80 2.93
CA ARG A 113 13.39 12.46 3.95
C ARG A 113 13.08 13.94 4.14
N GLU A 114 12.91 14.66 3.04
CA GLU A 114 12.64 16.11 3.09
C GLU A 114 11.29 16.41 3.75
N LEU A 115 10.25 15.67 3.37
CA LEU A 115 8.93 15.76 4.00
C LEU A 115 8.98 15.40 5.49
N GLN A 116 9.76 14.36 5.85
CA GLN A 116 9.95 13.99 7.25
C GLN A 116 10.59 15.12 8.06
N ALA A 117 11.60 15.79 7.49
CA ALA A 117 12.28 16.92 8.14
C ALA A 117 11.35 18.13 8.31
N LEU A 118 10.59 18.48 7.27
CA LEU A 118 9.60 19.57 7.32
C LEU A 118 8.48 19.28 8.34
N ALA A 119 7.97 18.04 8.36
CA ALA A 119 6.98 17.61 9.35
C ALA A 119 7.55 17.65 10.78
N ALA A 120 8.81 17.27 10.98
CA ALA A 120 9.47 17.38 12.27
C ALA A 120 9.61 18.85 12.71
N ALA A 121 10.01 19.75 11.82
CA ALA A 121 10.12 21.18 12.10
C ALA A 121 8.75 21.79 12.46
N LEU A 122 7.69 21.43 11.73
CA LEU A 122 6.33 21.86 12.03
C LEU A 122 5.83 21.31 13.37
N GLU A 123 6.11 20.04 13.69
CA GLU A 123 5.77 19.44 14.98
C GLU A 123 6.44 20.21 16.14
N GLN A 124 7.69 20.62 15.98
CA GLN A 124 8.40 21.43 16.98
C GLN A 124 7.80 22.83 17.09
N ALA A 125 7.44 23.47 15.97
CA ALA A 125 6.77 24.77 15.98
C ALA A 125 5.42 24.71 16.70
N LEU A 126 4.66 23.63 16.52
CA LEU A 126 3.40 23.37 17.24
C LEU A 126 3.63 23.21 18.74
N ARG A 127 4.63 22.41 19.15
CA ARG A 127 5.01 22.25 20.57
C ARG A 127 5.43 23.56 21.23
N ALA A 128 6.13 24.41 20.50
CA ALA A 128 6.60 25.71 20.99
C ALA A 128 5.53 26.82 20.95
N GLY A 129 4.31 26.53 20.47
CA GLY A 129 3.26 27.54 20.26
C GLY A 129 3.59 28.55 19.16
N LYS A 130 4.56 28.25 18.29
CA LYS A 130 5.06 29.13 17.21
C LYS A 130 4.50 28.76 15.84
N ALA A 131 3.52 27.86 15.76
CA ALA A 131 2.92 27.45 14.49
C ALA A 131 2.27 28.63 13.73
N ASN A 132 1.67 29.61 14.44
CA ASN A 132 1.08 30.81 13.82
C ASN A 132 2.07 31.98 13.68
N SER A 133 3.37 31.76 13.96
CA SER A 133 4.40 32.77 13.67
C SER A 133 4.69 32.85 12.17
N PRO A 134 5.33 33.93 11.67
CA PRO A 134 5.76 34.00 10.27
C PRO A 134 6.60 32.79 9.83
N ALA A 135 7.46 32.28 10.71
CA ALA A 135 8.24 31.07 10.47
C ALA A 135 7.37 29.81 10.39
N GLY A 136 6.37 29.67 11.26
CA GLY A 136 5.42 28.55 11.22
C GLY A 136 4.55 28.55 9.96
N HIS A 137 4.12 29.72 9.49
CA HIS A 137 3.44 29.87 8.20
C HIS A 137 4.35 29.50 7.01
N ALA A 138 5.62 29.92 7.05
CA ALA A 138 6.59 29.53 6.02
C ALA A 138 6.79 28.01 5.98
N LEU A 139 6.94 27.36 7.13
CA LEU A 139 7.06 25.89 7.23
C LEU A 139 5.85 25.17 6.64
N ARG A 140 4.63 25.63 6.90
CA ARG A 140 3.41 25.01 6.32
C ARG A 140 3.33 25.18 4.81
N ARG A 141 3.71 26.35 4.28
CA ARG A 141 3.78 26.57 2.83
C ARG A 141 4.83 25.67 2.17
N GLN A 142 6.02 25.57 2.76
CA GLN A 142 7.07 24.66 2.28
C GLN A 142 6.59 23.21 2.31
N LEU A 143 5.95 22.78 3.40
CA LEU A 143 5.39 21.44 3.51
C LEU A 143 4.33 21.16 2.42
N ALA A 144 3.43 22.12 2.13
CA ALA A 144 2.44 21.98 1.07
C ALA A 144 3.11 21.80 -0.31
N GLN A 145 4.07 22.65 -0.64
CA GLN A 145 4.81 22.60 -1.91
C GLN A 145 5.58 21.28 -2.07
N SER A 146 6.25 20.82 -1.01
CA SER A 146 6.96 19.54 -1.04
C SER A 146 6.01 18.35 -1.15
N ILE A 147 4.81 18.41 -0.55
CA ILE A 147 3.79 17.35 -0.70
C ILE A 147 3.31 17.30 -2.15
N GLU A 148 2.97 18.44 -2.75
CA GLU A 148 2.53 18.54 -4.14
C GLU A 148 3.60 18.02 -5.10
N ALA A 149 4.85 18.47 -4.94
CA ALA A 149 5.97 18.03 -5.76
C ALA A 149 6.22 16.51 -5.64
N MET A 150 6.16 15.98 -4.41
CA MET A 150 6.32 14.54 -4.18
C MET A 150 5.17 13.74 -4.80
N CYS A 151 3.93 14.21 -4.66
CA CYS A 151 2.77 13.55 -5.26
C CYS A 151 2.86 13.54 -6.79
N ALA A 152 3.24 14.68 -7.40
CA ALA A 152 3.45 14.76 -8.84
C ALA A 152 4.58 13.84 -9.31
N GLY A 153 5.70 13.79 -8.57
CA GLY A 153 6.82 12.89 -8.86
C GLY A 153 6.43 11.41 -8.77
N ILE A 154 5.67 11.03 -7.74
CA ILE A 154 5.16 9.66 -7.57
C ILE A 154 4.18 9.31 -8.69
N GLN A 155 3.21 10.18 -8.99
CA GLN A 155 2.25 9.96 -10.07
C GLN A 155 2.95 9.80 -11.43
N ALA A 156 3.93 10.67 -11.73
CA ALA A 156 4.71 10.58 -12.96
C ALA A 156 5.52 9.28 -13.03
N ALA A 157 6.16 8.86 -11.94
CA ALA A 157 6.93 7.61 -11.90
C ALA A 157 6.01 6.38 -12.05
N LEU A 158 4.83 6.39 -11.41
CA LEU A 158 3.87 5.30 -11.50
C LEU A 158 3.16 5.24 -12.86
N ALA A 159 2.97 6.38 -13.54
CA ALA A 159 2.41 6.43 -14.90
C ALA A 159 3.43 6.01 -15.97
N GLN A 160 4.72 6.26 -15.73
CA GLN A 160 5.84 5.80 -16.57
C GLN A 160 6.14 4.31 -16.42
N SER A 161 5.55 3.64 -15.44
CA SER A 161 5.35 2.20 -15.44
C SER A 161 4.04 1.89 -16.19
N PRO A 162 4.00 1.83 -17.55
CA PRO A 162 2.81 1.35 -18.22
C PRO A 162 2.52 -0.07 -17.69
N PRO A 163 1.26 -0.53 -17.66
CA PRO A 163 1.03 -1.97 -17.75
C PRO A 163 1.80 -2.39 -18.99
N ARG A 164 2.87 -3.17 -18.84
CA ARG A 164 3.66 -3.65 -19.99
C ARG A 164 2.66 -4.26 -20.96
N GLN A 165 2.33 -3.51 -22.01
CA GLN A 165 1.63 -4.06 -23.15
C GLN A 165 2.51 -5.20 -23.60
N ALA A 166 1.91 -6.39 -23.57
CA ALA A 166 2.53 -7.62 -23.98
C ALA A 166 3.17 -7.40 -25.35
N THR A 167 4.49 -7.23 -25.39
CA THR A 167 5.27 -7.58 -26.54
C THR A 167 5.14 -9.10 -26.66
N SER A 168 4.15 -9.49 -27.45
CA SER A 168 4.00 -10.79 -28.05
C SER A 168 5.36 -11.26 -28.55
N ARG A 169 5.96 -12.21 -27.83
CA ARG A 169 6.71 -13.32 -28.41
C ARG A 169 6.44 -14.55 -27.56
N ALA A 170 5.76 -15.50 -28.20
CA ALA A 170 5.56 -16.89 -27.81
C ALA A 170 6.82 -17.48 -27.13
N SER A 171 6.70 -18.30 -26.10
CA SER A 171 6.31 -19.70 -26.28
C SER A 171 5.79 -20.31 -24.97
N GLY A 172 4.56 -20.81 -25.04
CA GLY A 172 3.83 -21.51 -24.00
C GLY A 172 2.36 -21.45 -24.38
N PRO A 173 1.60 -22.56 -24.43
CA PRO A 173 0.20 -22.51 -24.82
C PRO A 173 -0.54 -21.53 -23.89
N PRO A 174 -1.48 -20.72 -24.40
CA PRO A 174 -2.28 -19.86 -23.55
C PRO A 174 -2.95 -20.76 -22.50
N PRO A 175 -3.00 -20.38 -21.22
CA PRO A 175 -3.91 -21.07 -20.30
C PRO A 175 -5.28 -20.96 -20.95
N GLY A 176 -5.86 -22.13 -21.25
CA GLY A 176 -7.10 -22.27 -22.00
C GLY A 176 -8.23 -21.51 -21.34
N ALA A 177 -9.32 -21.33 -22.10
CA ALA A 177 -10.58 -20.83 -21.57
C ALA A 177 -10.92 -21.52 -20.23
N ARG A 178 -11.54 -20.77 -19.32
CA ARG A 178 -12.00 -21.29 -18.02
C ARG A 178 -12.60 -22.70 -18.20
N PRO A 179 -12.20 -23.70 -17.39
CA PRO A 179 -12.70 -25.06 -17.52
C PRO A 179 -14.23 -25.08 -17.60
N ALA A 180 -14.76 -25.85 -18.55
CA ALA A 180 -16.20 -26.04 -18.69
C ALA A 180 -16.71 -26.91 -17.54
N GLY A 181 -17.32 -26.27 -16.53
CA GLY A 181 -17.83 -26.95 -15.35
C GLY A 181 -18.22 -25.99 -14.24
N PRO A 182 -18.88 -26.50 -13.18
CA PRO A 182 -19.15 -25.73 -11.97
C PRO A 182 -17.82 -25.29 -11.33
N MET A 183 -17.74 -24.03 -10.93
CA MET A 183 -16.54 -23.48 -10.29
C MET A 183 -16.36 -24.13 -8.92
N PRO A 184 -15.18 -24.70 -8.62
CA PRO A 184 -14.91 -25.26 -7.30
C PRO A 184 -15.13 -24.22 -6.20
N ALA A 185 -15.61 -24.67 -5.03
CA ALA A 185 -15.84 -23.79 -3.90
C ALA A 185 -14.53 -23.11 -3.43
N SER A 186 -13.40 -23.81 -3.51
CA SER A 186 -12.06 -23.29 -3.19
C SER A 186 -11.62 -22.17 -4.14
N VAL A 187 -11.85 -22.31 -5.45
CA VAL A 187 -11.59 -21.24 -6.44
C VAL A 187 -12.52 -20.04 -6.22
N THR A 188 -13.78 -20.28 -5.84
CA THR A 188 -14.75 -19.20 -5.52
C THR A 188 -14.33 -18.41 -4.27
N ALA A 189 -13.86 -19.10 -3.23
CA ALA A 189 -13.33 -18.47 -2.02
C ALA A 189 -12.05 -17.69 -2.32
N LEU A 190 -11.17 -18.24 -3.16
CA LEU A 190 -9.97 -17.56 -3.63
C LEU A 190 -10.29 -16.27 -4.38
N LEU A 191 -11.29 -16.27 -5.27
CA LEU A 191 -11.71 -15.05 -5.98
C LEU A 191 -12.14 -13.92 -5.02
N ARG A 192 -12.75 -14.25 -3.88
CA ARG A 192 -13.09 -13.26 -2.83
C ARG A 192 -11.84 -12.73 -2.12
N LEU A 193 -10.91 -13.62 -1.76
CA LEU A 193 -9.63 -13.21 -1.15
C LEU A 193 -8.80 -12.32 -2.08
N LEU A 194 -8.81 -12.62 -3.38
CA LEU A 194 -8.17 -11.79 -4.41
C LEU A 194 -8.85 -10.43 -4.58
N GLN A 195 -10.19 -10.39 -4.46
CA GLN A 195 -10.96 -9.14 -4.50
C GLN A 195 -10.64 -8.22 -3.31
N ASP A 196 -10.44 -8.80 -2.12
CA ASP A 196 -10.10 -8.07 -0.91
C ASP A 196 -8.59 -7.76 -0.78
N ALA A 197 -7.80 -8.14 -1.80
CA ALA A 197 -6.33 -8.05 -1.83
C ALA A 197 -5.67 -8.62 -0.55
N ASP A 198 -6.26 -9.68 0.00
CA ASP A 198 -5.88 -10.22 1.29
C ASP A 198 -4.54 -10.98 1.20
N GLY A 199 -3.70 -10.82 2.23
CA GLY A 199 -2.38 -11.47 2.31
C GLY A 199 -2.42 -13.00 2.34
N GLY A 200 -3.59 -13.59 2.63
CA GLY A 200 -3.87 -15.03 2.58
C GLY A 200 -4.09 -15.58 1.16
N SER A 201 -4.18 -14.73 0.13
CA SER A 201 -4.43 -15.16 -1.26
C SER A 201 -3.37 -16.15 -1.77
N ALA A 202 -2.10 -15.99 -1.38
CA ALA A 202 -1.02 -16.89 -1.78
C ALA A 202 -1.17 -18.29 -1.16
N THR A 203 -1.57 -18.34 0.11
CA THR A 203 -1.85 -19.60 0.82
C THR A 203 -3.09 -20.28 0.24
N ALA A 204 -4.14 -19.50 -0.05
CA ALA A 204 -5.35 -20.02 -0.66
C ALA A 204 -5.09 -20.62 -2.06
N ILE A 205 -4.22 -20.02 -2.87
CA ILE A 205 -3.80 -20.60 -4.17
C ILE A 205 -3.06 -21.92 -3.97
N ALA A 206 -2.15 -22.01 -2.99
CA ALA A 206 -1.44 -23.23 -2.69
C ALA A 206 -2.38 -24.36 -2.22
N SER A 207 -3.38 -24.02 -1.39
CA SER A 207 -4.44 -24.96 -1.00
C SER A 207 -5.26 -25.43 -2.19
N CYS A 208 -5.66 -24.54 -3.10
CA CYS A 208 -6.38 -24.92 -4.32
C CYS A 208 -5.58 -25.86 -5.21
N LEU A 209 -4.27 -25.61 -5.37
CA LEU A 209 -3.37 -26.49 -6.14
C LEU A 209 -3.20 -27.87 -5.48
N ALA A 210 -3.21 -27.94 -4.15
CA ALA A 210 -3.12 -29.20 -3.41
C ALA A 210 -4.43 -30.01 -3.42
N GLU A 211 -5.58 -29.34 -3.44
CA GLU A 211 -6.90 -29.97 -3.52
C GLU A 211 -7.26 -30.45 -4.92
N LEU A 212 -6.72 -29.80 -5.96
CA LEU A 212 -7.06 -30.06 -7.36
C LEU A 212 -5.82 -30.45 -8.20
N PRO A 213 -5.07 -31.50 -7.81
CA PRO A 213 -3.94 -31.99 -8.61
C PRO A 213 -4.45 -32.52 -9.96
N ASP A 214 -3.73 -32.24 -11.05
CA ASP A 214 -4.06 -32.67 -12.42
C ASP A 214 -5.42 -32.16 -12.94
N SER A 215 -5.94 -31.08 -12.36
CA SER A 215 -7.17 -30.45 -12.83
C SER A 215 -6.92 -29.45 -13.96
N ASP A 216 -7.93 -29.22 -14.79
CA ASP A 216 -7.90 -28.14 -15.80
C ASP A 216 -7.72 -26.73 -15.17
N TRP A 217 -7.90 -26.60 -13.86
CA TRP A 217 -7.69 -25.37 -13.09
C TRP A 217 -6.23 -25.14 -12.70
N GLU A 218 -5.40 -26.18 -12.64
CA GLU A 218 -3.99 -26.10 -12.27
C GLU A 218 -3.20 -25.03 -13.05
N PRO A 219 -3.25 -24.96 -14.40
CA PRO A 219 -2.52 -23.92 -15.14
C PRO A 219 -3.02 -22.50 -14.83
N LEU A 220 -4.33 -22.34 -14.58
CA LEU A 220 -4.90 -21.04 -14.20
C LEU A 220 -4.51 -20.64 -12.77
N LEU A 221 -4.49 -21.58 -11.83
CA LEU A 221 -4.07 -21.37 -10.45
C LEU A 221 -2.56 -21.08 -10.36
N GLN A 222 -1.74 -21.75 -11.16
CA GLN A 222 -0.31 -21.45 -11.27
C GLN A 222 -0.06 -20.06 -11.87
N ALA A 223 -0.84 -19.67 -12.89
CA ALA A 223 -0.79 -18.33 -13.47
C ALA A 223 -1.26 -17.26 -12.47
N ALA A 224 -2.36 -17.49 -11.75
CA ALA A 224 -2.83 -16.64 -10.68
C ALA A 224 -1.80 -16.51 -9.56
N ARG A 225 -1.10 -17.61 -9.19
CA ARG A 225 0.01 -17.57 -8.23
C ARG A 225 1.11 -16.63 -8.68
N ALA A 226 1.49 -16.68 -9.95
CA ALA A 226 2.51 -15.81 -10.52
C ALA A 226 2.08 -14.33 -10.51
N GLN A 227 0.78 -14.04 -10.67
CA GLN A 227 0.25 -12.68 -10.55
C GLN A 227 0.15 -12.21 -9.10
N VAL A 228 -0.28 -13.07 -8.17
CA VAL A 228 -0.30 -12.77 -6.73
C VAL A 228 1.12 -12.55 -6.18
N GLN A 229 2.11 -13.31 -6.65
CA GLN A 229 3.52 -13.07 -6.32
C GLN A 229 4.00 -11.69 -6.78
N LYS A 230 3.39 -11.13 -7.82
CA LYS A 230 3.60 -9.76 -8.31
C LYS A 230 2.68 -8.73 -7.64
N PHE A 231 1.87 -9.16 -6.65
CA PHE A 231 0.79 -8.39 -6.01
C PHE A 231 -0.21 -7.80 -7.02
N ASP A 232 -0.37 -8.45 -8.16
CA ASP A 232 -1.38 -8.14 -9.16
C ASP A 232 -2.61 -9.03 -8.93
N PHE A 233 -3.30 -8.75 -7.83
CA PHE A 233 -4.48 -9.51 -7.40
C PHE A 233 -5.63 -9.39 -8.40
N GLU A 234 -5.73 -8.25 -9.09
CA GLU A 234 -6.74 -8.04 -10.12
C GLU A 234 -6.45 -8.88 -11.37
N ALA A 235 -5.20 -8.95 -11.85
CA ALA A 235 -4.84 -9.85 -12.94
C ALA A 235 -5.03 -11.33 -12.54
N ALA A 236 -4.67 -11.70 -11.30
CA ALA A 236 -4.92 -13.03 -10.77
C ALA A 236 -6.42 -13.37 -10.77
N ARG A 237 -7.27 -12.43 -10.35
CA ARG A 237 -8.73 -12.57 -10.32
C ARG A 237 -9.30 -12.71 -11.73
N GLN A 238 -8.85 -11.90 -12.68
CA GLN A 238 -9.30 -11.96 -14.08
C GLN A 238 -8.95 -13.28 -14.76
N LEU A 239 -7.78 -13.86 -14.44
CA LEU A 239 -7.39 -15.18 -14.94
C LEU A 239 -8.35 -16.27 -14.45
N LEU A 240 -8.76 -16.21 -13.18
CA LEU A 240 -9.62 -17.23 -12.57
C LEU A 240 -11.12 -17.02 -12.86
N ALA A 241 -11.58 -15.77 -12.96
CA ALA A 241 -12.97 -15.43 -13.27
C ALA A 241 -13.32 -15.76 -14.74
N GLY A 242 -12.32 -15.80 -15.62
CA GLY A 242 -12.50 -15.89 -17.06
C GLY A 242 -12.85 -14.53 -17.66
N ARG A 243 -12.46 -14.29 -18.92
CA ARG A 243 -12.95 -13.12 -19.65
C ARG A 243 -14.45 -13.31 -19.88
N GLU A 244 -15.30 -12.48 -19.26
CA GLU A 244 -16.63 -12.25 -19.79
C GLU A 244 -16.44 -11.74 -21.23
N LYS A 245 -16.67 -12.64 -22.20
CA LYS A 245 -16.93 -12.22 -23.57
C LYS A 245 -18.25 -11.45 -23.51
N VAL A 246 -18.15 -10.13 -23.49
CA VAL A 246 -19.23 -9.26 -23.92
C VAL A 246 -19.27 -9.41 -25.45
N GLU A 247 -20.16 -10.27 -25.94
CA GLU A 247 -20.72 -10.21 -27.29
C GLU A 247 -22.18 -9.75 -27.18
#